data_AF-A0A4U3A3B1-F1
#
_entry.id   AF-A0A4U3A3B1-F1
#
_cell.length_a   1.000
_cell.length_b   1.000
_cell.length_c   1.000
_cell.angle_alpha   90.00
_cell.angle_beta   90.00
_cell.angle_gamma   90.00
#
_symmetry.space_group_name_H-M   'P 1'
#
loop_
_entity.id
_entity.type
_entity.pdbx_description
1 polymer ?
#
loop_
_entity_poly.entity_id
_entity_poly.type
_entity_poly.pdbx_seq_one_letter_code
_entity_poly.pdbx_strand_id
1 'polypeptide(L)'
;THTLPARMQYTESMVYSKSQIASALNVNAKYLDNSLNIDFNAVANGEKKVMVAAYKQIFYTVSAELPNNPSDLFDNSVTFGELTRKGVSNSAPPVMVSNVAYGRTVYVKLETTSKSKDVQAAFKALLKNNSVETNGQYKDIFEE
;
A
#
# COMPACT_ATOMS: atom_id res chain seq x y z
N THR A 1 -11.75 -22.38 -19.46
CA THR A 1 -11.27 -21.73 -18.22
C THR A 1 -11.69 -20.28 -18.26
N HIS A 2 -12.49 -19.81 -17.30
CA HIS A 2 -12.92 -18.39 -17.29
C HIS A 2 -11.92 -17.56 -16.48
N THR A 3 -11.33 -16.57 -17.12
CA THR A 3 -10.41 -15.60 -16.50
C THR A 3 -11.01 -14.21 -16.68
N LEU A 4 -11.17 -13.48 -15.57
CA LEU A 4 -11.70 -12.12 -15.58
C LEU A 4 -10.59 -11.11 -15.25
N PRO A 5 -10.60 -9.91 -15.84
CA PRO A 5 -9.66 -8.86 -15.48
C PRO A 5 -9.91 -8.36 -14.05
N ALA A 6 -8.83 -8.02 -13.35
CA ALA A 6 -8.91 -7.39 -12.03
C ALA A 6 -9.15 -5.87 -12.16
N ARG A 7 -9.84 -5.28 -11.19
CA ARG A 7 -9.87 -3.82 -11.01
C ARG A 7 -8.53 -3.37 -10.44
N MET A 8 -7.76 -2.65 -11.23
CA MET A 8 -6.44 -2.12 -10.86
C MET A 8 -6.55 -0.80 -10.11
N GLN A 9 -5.80 -0.67 -9.02
CA GLN A 9 -5.48 0.61 -8.39
C GLN A 9 -3.97 0.77 -8.34
N TYR A 10 -3.48 1.94 -8.74
CA TYR A 10 -2.07 2.28 -8.81
C TYR A 10 -1.73 3.39 -7.81
N THR A 11 -0.64 3.24 -7.09
CA THR A 11 -0.08 4.29 -6.22
C THR A 11 1.44 4.19 -6.23
N GLU A 12 2.13 5.33 -6.29
CA GLU A 12 3.58 5.39 -6.27
C GLU A 12 4.06 6.45 -5.29
N SER A 13 5.22 6.26 -4.68
CA SER A 13 5.85 7.27 -3.83
C SER A 13 7.36 7.09 -3.76
N MET A 14 8.08 8.22 -3.66
CA MET A 14 9.49 8.20 -3.26
C MET A 14 9.58 7.83 -1.77
N VAL A 15 10.63 7.11 -1.41
CA VAL A 15 10.91 6.73 -0.03
C VAL A 15 11.82 7.78 0.60
N TYR A 16 11.36 8.36 1.72
CA TYR A 16 12.18 9.23 2.57
C TYR A 16 12.32 8.68 3.99
N SER A 17 11.26 8.08 4.52
CA SER A 17 11.28 7.43 5.83
C SER A 17 10.28 6.30 5.88
N LYS A 18 10.47 5.39 6.84
CA LYS A 18 9.59 4.24 7.07
C LYS A 18 8.14 4.65 7.35
N SER A 19 7.92 5.67 8.18
CA SER A 19 6.58 6.18 8.49
C SER A 19 5.95 6.90 7.29
N GLN A 20 6.74 7.65 6.53
CA GLN A 20 6.24 8.37 5.35
C GLN A 20 5.77 7.41 4.27
N ILE A 21 6.56 6.40 3.91
CA ILE A 21 6.18 5.47 2.82
C ILE A 21 4.98 4.60 3.20
N ALA A 22 4.90 4.18 4.47
CA ALA A 22 3.78 3.42 5.01
C ALA A 22 2.46 4.20 4.92
N SER A 23 2.50 5.49 5.27
CA SER A 23 1.35 6.39 5.13
C SER A 23 1.01 6.63 3.66
N ALA A 24 2.00 6.95 2.82
CA ALA A 24 1.80 7.26 1.41
C ALA A 24 1.19 6.10 0.61
N LEU A 25 1.58 4.86 0.94
CA LEU A 25 1.05 3.65 0.29
C LEU A 25 -0.13 3.03 1.04
N ASN A 26 -0.51 3.58 2.21
CA ASN A 26 -1.54 3.06 3.11
C ASN A 26 -1.33 1.57 3.49
N VAL A 27 -0.13 1.26 3.96
CA VAL A 27 0.32 -0.10 4.26
C VAL A 27 1.14 -0.13 5.54
N ASN A 28 1.19 -1.29 6.19
CA ASN A 28 2.02 -1.44 7.36
C ASN A 28 3.51 -1.35 7.00
N ALA A 29 4.24 -0.45 7.65
CA ALA A 29 5.66 -0.23 7.38
C ALA A 29 6.53 -1.48 7.56
N LYS A 30 6.20 -2.35 8.53
CA LYS A 30 6.93 -3.62 8.77
C LYS A 30 6.73 -4.60 7.60
N TYR A 31 5.54 -4.62 7.00
CA TYR A 31 5.26 -5.48 5.86
C TYR A 31 6.07 -5.05 4.63
N LEU A 32 6.12 -3.74 4.35
CA LEU A 32 6.94 -3.21 3.26
C LEU A 32 8.43 -3.51 3.44
N ASP A 33 8.94 -3.24 4.64
CA ASP A 33 10.34 -3.42 4.99
C ASP A 33 10.80 -4.88 4.78
N ASN A 34 10.04 -5.84 5.34
CA ASN A 34 10.33 -7.26 5.20
C ASN A 34 10.18 -7.77 3.75
N SER A 35 9.27 -7.20 2.97
CA SER A 35 8.97 -7.70 1.61
C SER A 35 9.89 -7.13 0.55
N LEU A 36 10.32 -5.87 0.69
CA LEU A 36 11.08 -5.14 -0.33
C LEU A 36 12.55 -4.90 0.05
N ASN A 37 12.92 -5.19 1.30
CA ASN A 37 14.26 -4.99 1.85
C ASN A 37 14.79 -3.59 1.52
N ILE A 38 14.06 -2.56 1.98
CA ILE A 38 14.39 -1.15 1.72
C ILE A 38 15.45 -0.73 2.75
N ASP A 39 16.62 -0.32 2.26
CA ASP A 39 17.66 0.23 3.12
C ASP A 39 17.35 1.69 3.49
N PHE A 40 16.58 1.88 4.56
CA PHE A 40 16.22 3.21 5.04
C PHE A 40 17.41 4.03 5.53
N ASN A 41 18.52 3.39 5.95
CA ASN A 41 19.72 4.10 6.38
C ASN A 41 20.44 4.70 5.16
N ALA A 42 20.62 3.91 4.10
CA ALA A 42 21.19 4.39 2.85
C ALA A 42 20.33 5.50 2.21
N VAL A 43 19.00 5.40 2.31
CA VAL A 43 18.09 6.47 1.86
C VAL A 43 18.27 7.73 2.71
N ALA A 44 18.33 7.61 4.04
CA ALA A 44 18.50 8.75 4.94
C ALA A 44 19.85 9.47 4.76
N ASN A 45 20.92 8.71 4.50
CA ASN A 45 22.26 9.24 4.20
C ASN A 45 22.39 9.78 2.78
N GLY A 46 21.34 9.65 1.95
CA GLY A 46 21.35 10.04 0.55
C GLY A 46 22.16 9.13 -0.35
N GLU A 47 22.66 7.99 0.15
CA GLU A 47 23.42 6.98 -0.60
C GLU A 47 22.58 6.29 -1.67
N LYS A 48 21.27 6.12 -1.41
CA LYS A 48 20.33 5.53 -2.36
C LYS A 48 19.09 6.39 -2.53
N LYS A 49 18.51 6.38 -3.74
CA LYS A 49 17.18 6.90 -4.01
C LYS A 49 16.25 5.74 -4.35
N VAL A 50 15.14 5.65 -3.62
CA VAL A 50 14.19 4.54 -3.75
C VAL A 50 12.80 5.08 -4.06
N MET A 51 12.11 4.44 -5.00
CA MET A 51 10.69 4.61 -5.26
C MET A 51 9.98 3.27 -5.07
N VAL A 52 8.77 3.30 -4.51
CA VAL A 52 7.91 2.13 -4.42
C VAL A 52 6.61 2.41 -5.16
N ALA A 53 6.23 1.49 -6.05
CA ALA A 53 4.93 1.45 -6.70
C ALA A 53 4.12 0.26 -6.17
N ALA A 54 2.83 0.49 -5.93
CA ALA A 54 1.89 -0.50 -5.46
C ALA A 54 0.76 -0.66 -6.49
N TYR A 55 0.60 -1.90 -6.96
CA TYR A 55 -0.43 -2.32 -7.91
C TYR A 55 -1.43 -3.21 -7.19
N LYS A 56 -2.52 -2.63 -6.71
CA LYS A 56 -3.58 -3.37 -6.03
C LYS A 56 -4.58 -3.89 -7.06
N GLN A 57 -4.63 -5.21 -7.19
CA GLN A 57 -5.48 -5.98 -8.09
C GLN A 57 -6.69 -6.51 -7.30
N ILE A 58 -7.83 -5.85 -7.42
CA ILE A 58 -9.07 -6.27 -6.76
C ILE A 58 -9.85 -7.16 -7.73
N PHE A 59 -10.08 -8.42 -7.35
CA PHE A 59 -10.88 -9.36 -8.15
C PHE A 59 -12.36 -9.13 -7.93
N TYR A 60 -12.77 -9.03 -6.66
CA TYR A 60 -14.13 -8.75 -6.26
C TYR A 60 -14.15 -8.19 -4.83
N THR A 61 -15.28 -7.57 -4.46
CA THR A 61 -15.53 -7.10 -3.09
C THR A 61 -16.77 -7.80 -2.58
N VAL A 62 -16.71 -8.31 -1.36
CA VAL A 62 -17.88 -8.82 -0.64
C VAL A 62 -18.28 -7.78 0.40
N SER A 63 -19.57 -7.41 0.39
CA SER A 63 -20.16 -6.45 1.32
C SER A 63 -21.12 -7.16 2.26
N ALA A 64 -21.10 -6.79 3.54
CA ALA A 64 -22.15 -7.12 4.49
C ALA A 64 -23.21 -6.02 4.47
N GLU A 65 -24.49 -6.40 4.55
CA GLU A 65 -25.57 -5.43 4.70
C GLU A 65 -25.45 -4.74 6.06
N LEU A 66 -25.69 -3.43 6.08
CA LEU A 66 -25.66 -2.65 7.30
C LEU A 66 -26.95 -2.91 8.10
N PRO A 67 -26.86 -3.21 9.40
CA PRO A 67 -28.04 -3.39 10.24
C PRO A 67 -28.76 -2.04 10.42
N ASN A 68 -30.08 -2.07 10.65
CA ASN A 68 -30.84 -0.86 10.96
C ASN A 68 -30.52 -0.36 12.38
N ASN A 69 -30.29 -1.29 13.31
CA ASN A 69 -29.89 -1.01 14.69
C ASN A 69 -28.69 -1.89 15.08
N PRO A 70 -27.77 -1.43 15.95
CA PRO A 70 -26.64 -2.24 16.41
C PRO A 70 -27.05 -3.58 17.04
N SER A 71 -28.23 -3.64 17.68
CA SER A 71 -28.80 -4.86 18.27
C SER A 71 -29.02 -5.97 17.25
N ASP A 72 -29.26 -5.65 15.98
CA ASP A 72 -29.57 -6.64 14.94
C ASP A 72 -28.36 -7.52 14.59
N LEU A 73 -27.15 -7.13 15.04
CA LEU A 73 -25.92 -7.90 14.87
C LEU A 73 -25.68 -8.94 15.96
N PHE A 74 -26.35 -8.79 17.11
CA PHE A 74 -26.11 -9.61 18.28
C PHE A 74 -27.31 -10.50 18.56
N ASP A 75 -27.04 -11.72 19.00
CA ASP A 75 -28.11 -12.58 19.50
C ASP A 75 -28.75 -11.95 20.75
N ASN A 76 -30.04 -12.22 20.95
CA ASN A 76 -30.82 -11.68 22.07
C ASN A 76 -30.25 -12.06 23.45
N SER A 77 -29.45 -13.12 23.56
CA SER A 77 -28.76 -13.51 24.79
C SER A 77 -27.55 -12.64 25.13
N VAL A 78 -27.02 -11.86 24.18
CA VAL A 78 -25.83 -11.04 24.38
C VAL A 78 -26.19 -9.74 25.08
N THR A 79 -25.54 -9.48 26.21
CA THR A 79 -25.75 -8.24 26.97
C THR A 79 -24.63 -7.23 26.74
N PHE A 80 -24.91 -5.94 26.94
CA PHE A 80 -23.87 -4.91 26.84
C PHE A 80 -22.74 -5.14 27.85
N GLY A 81 -23.03 -5.70 29.03
CA GLY A 81 -22.00 -6.07 30.01
C GLY A 81 -21.00 -7.09 29.46
N GLU A 82 -21.43 -8.01 28.60
CA GLU A 82 -20.52 -8.95 27.92
C GLU A 82 -19.64 -8.25 26.88
N LEU A 83 -20.19 -7.26 26.17
CA LEU A 83 -19.43 -6.45 25.21
C LEU A 83 -18.35 -5.63 25.93
N THR A 84 -18.70 -5.00 27.06
CA THR A 84 -17.74 -4.27 27.89
C THR A 84 -16.67 -5.20 28.45
N ARG A 85 -17.04 -6.41 28.90
CA ARG A 85 -16.07 -7.44 29.35
C ARG A 85 -15.12 -7.86 28.22
N LYS A 86 -15.57 -7.80 26.96
CA LYS A 86 -14.75 -8.04 25.76
C LYS A 86 -13.94 -6.82 25.31
N GLY A 87 -14.05 -5.68 26.01
CA GLY A 87 -13.23 -4.50 25.79
C GLY A 87 -13.95 -3.33 25.09
N VAL A 88 -15.25 -3.45 24.81
CA VAL A 88 -16.01 -2.32 24.25
C VAL A 88 -16.06 -1.17 25.25
N SER A 89 -15.61 0.01 24.82
CA SER A 89 -15.59 1.22 25.63
C SER A 89 -15.56 2.48 24.76
N ASN A 90 -15.60 3.66 25.36
CA ASN A 90 -15.44 4.92 24.62
C ASN A 90 -14.04 5.07 23.99
N SER A 91 -13.00 4.44 24.56
CA SER A 91 -11.65 4.43 23.98
C SER A 91 -11.44 3.28 22.98
N ALA A 92 -12.35 2.31 22.93
CA ALA A 92 -12.35 1.18 22.01
C ALA A 92 -13.78 0.91 21.49
N PRO A 93 -14.32 1.79 20.64
CA PRO A 93 -15.67 1.64 20.12
C PRO A 93 -15.76 0.40 19.20
N PRO A 94 -16.90 -0.32 19.20
CA PRO A 94 -17.07 -1.49 18.35
C PRO A 94 -17.26 -1.04 16.90
N VAL A 95 -16.72 -1.82 15.96
CA VAL A 95 -16.86 -1.58 14.52
C VAL A 95 -17.22 -2.89 13.81
N MET A 96 -17.95 -2.78 12.70
CA MET A 96 -18.28 -3.90 11.83
C MET A 96 -17.51 -3.78 10.51
N VAL A 97 -16.98 -4.90 10.02
CA VAL A 97 -16.39 -4.96 8.67
C VAL A 97 -17.52 -4.97 7.65
N SER A 98 -17.78 -3.83 7.02
CA SER A 98 -18.84 -3.71 6.01
C SER A 98 -18.42 -4.21 4.63
N ASN A 99 -17.12 -4.18 4.30
CA ASN A 99 -16.61 -4.53 2.99
C ASN A 99 -15.23 -5.19 3.08
N VAL A 100 -15.03 -6.25 2.30
CA VAL A 100 -13.74 -6.91 2.13
C VAL A 100 -13.42 -7.04 0.65
N ALA A 101 -12.30 -6.44 0.23
CA ALA A 101 -11.78 -6.58 -1.12
C ALA A 101 -10.85 -7.79 -1.21
N TYR A 102 -11.15 -8.72 -2.10
CA TYR A 102 -10.36 -9.91 -2.38
C TYR A 102 -9.54 -9.71 -3.64
N GLY A 103 -8.27 -10.12 -3.61
CA GLY A 103 -7.33 -9.78 -4.66
C GLY A 103 -5.89 -10.05 -4.28
N ARG A 104 -4.98 -9.29 -4.89
CA ARG A 104 -3.56 -9.25 -4.52
C ARG A 104 -3.00 -7.85 -4.69
N THR A 105 -1.86 -7.58 -4.06
CA THR A 105 -1.09 -6.36 -4.31
C THR A 105 0.30 -6.74 -4.75
N VAL A 106 0.76 -6.18 -5.86
CA VAL A 106 2.14 -6.29 -6.33
C VAL A 106 2.88 -5.02 -5.95
N TYR A 107 3.98 -5.15 -5.23
CA TYR A 107 4.86 -4.02 -4.91
C TYR A 107 6.10 -4.09 -5.78
N VAL A 108 6.50 -2.96 -6.33
CA VAL A 108 7.69 -2.80 -7.16
C VAL A 108 8.59 -1.77 -6.48
N LYS A 109 9.85 -2.14 -6.26
CA LYS A 109 10.90 -1.24 -5.76
C LYS A 109 11.79 -0.84 -6.93
N LEU A 110 11.96 0.46 -7.14
CA LEU A 110 13.00 1.02 -8.00
C LEU A 110 14.05 1.65 -7.09
N GLU A 111 15.31 1.33 -7.32
CA GLU A 111 16.43 1.74 -6.47
C GLU A 111 17.60 2.12 -7.38
N THR A 112 18.28 3.21 -7.07
CA THR A 112 19.50 3.66 -7.76
C THR A 112 20.43 4.33 -6.76
N THR A 113 21.73 4.27 -7.03
CA THR A 113 22.75 5.06 -6.31
C THR A 113 22.86 6.50 -6.84
N SER A 114 22.24 6.78 -7.99
CA SER A 114 22.39 8.07 -8.67
C SER A 114 21.91 9.23 -7.81
N LYS A 115 22.74 10.26 -7.75
CA LYS A 115 22.43 11.50 -7.03
C LYS A 115 21.66 12.51 -7.88
N SER A 116 21.43 12.21 -9.16
CA SER A 116 20.75 13.09 -10.11
C SER A 116 19.41 13.60 -9.57
N LYS A 117 19.11 14.87 -9.82
CA LYS A 117 17.80 15.47 -9.49
C LYS A 117 16.66 14.86 -10.30
N ASP A 118 16.97 14.20 -11.41
CA ASP A 118 15.99 13.70 -12.37
C ASP A 118 15.55 12.25 -12.10
N VAL A 119 16.07 11.59 -11.05
CA VAL A 119 15.75 10.19 -10.69
C VAL A 119 14.25 9.95 -10.56
N GLN A 120 13.51 10.84 -9.90
CA GLN A 120 12.07 10.67 -9.77
C GLN A 120 11.36 10.75 -11.12
N ALA A 121 11.78 11.66 -12.00
CA ALA A 121 11.22 11.81 -13.34
C ALA A 121 11.53 10.58 -14.21
N ALA A 122 12.77 10.08 -14.14
CA ALA A 122 13.21 8.86 -14.81
C ALA A 122 12.39 7.64 -14.38
N PHE A 123 12.24 7.40 -13.08
CA PHE A 123 11.41 6.31 -12.56
C PHE A 123 9.95 6.41 -12.99
N LYS A 124 9.35 7.61 -12.94
CA LYS A 124 7.98 7.82 -13.43
C LYS A 124 7.84 7.57 -14.93
N ALA A 125 8.82 7.96 -15.73
CA ALA A 125 8.83 7.70 -17.16
C ALA A 125 8.89 6.19 -17.45
N LEU A 126 9.72 5.46 -16.71
CA LEU A 126 9.87 4.01 -16.82
C LEU A 126 8.57 3.28 -16.51
N LEU A 127 7.90 3.63 -15.40
CA LEU A 127 6.64 3.00 -15.00
C LEU A 127 5.47 3.31 -15.97
N LYS A 128 5.54 4.41 -16.72
CA LYS A 128 4.52 4.80 -17.71
C LYS A 128 4.80 4.29 -19.12
N ASN A 129 5.88 3.54 -19.32
CA ASN A 129 6.30 3.03 -20.63
C ASN A 129 6.40 4.13 -21.70
N ASN A 130 6.80 5.34 -21.30
CA ASN A 130 7.32 6.29 -22.28
C ASN A 130 8.64 5.72 -22.79
N SER A 131 9.01 5.89 -24.06
CA SER A 131 10.29 5.41 -24.59
C SER A 131 11.47 6.08 -23.88
N VAL A 132 11.83 5.61 -22.69
CA VAL A 132 12.82 6.23 -21.81
C VAL A 132 14.25 5.99 -22.32
N GLU A 133 14.41 4.95 -23.14
CA GLU A 133 15.69 4.56 -23.74
C GLU A 133 16.27 5.58 -24.73
N THR A 134 15.48 6.57 -25.17
CA THR A 134 15.96 7.63 -26.06
C THR A 134 16.55 8.84 -25.32
N ASN A 135 16.38 8.93 -23.99
CA ASN A 135 16.95 10.02 -23.20
C ASN A 135 18.23 9.54 -22.49
N GLY A 136 19.39 9.97 -22.99
CA GLY A 136 20.70 9.58 -22.45
C GLY A 136 20.87 9.84 -20.96
N GLN A 137 20.27 10.91 -20.42
CA GLN A 137 20.37 11.22 -18.97
C GLN A 137 19.59 10.24 -18.09
N TYR A 138 18.54 9.61 -18.62
CA TYR A 138 17.76 8.63 -17.87
C TYR A 138 18.39 7.24 -17.95
N LYS A 139 19.07 6.95 -19.06
CA LYS A 139 19.84 5.71 -19.23
C LYS A 139 20.93 5.56 -18.16
N ASP A 140 21.69 6.62 -17.88
CA ASP A 140 22.72 6.61 -16.83
C ASP A 140 22.14 6.34 -15.43
N ILE A 141 20.87 6.71 -15.17
CA ILE A 141 20.19 6.46 -13.90
C ILE A 141 19.77 4.98 -13.77
N PHE A 142 19.51 4.29 -14.88
CA PHE A 142 19.04 2.91 -14.91
C PHE A 142 20.16 1.87 -15.01
N GLU A 143 21.34 2.27 -15.49
CA GLU A 143 22.50 1.39 -15.65
C GLU A 143 23.40 1.33 -14.39
N GLU A 144 23.12 2.16 -13.37
CA GLU A 144 23.71 2.09 -12.02
C GLU A 144 22.99 1.08 -11.11
#